data_AF-A0A949M9S1-F1
#
_entry.id   AF-A0A949M9S1-F1
#
_cell.length_a   1.000
_cell.length_b   1.000
_cell.length_c   1.000
_cell.angle_alpha   90.00
_cell.angle_beta   90.00
_cell.angle_gamma   90.00
#
_symmetry.space_group_name_H-M   'P 1'
#
loop_
_entity.id
_entity.type
_entity.pdbx_description
1 polymer ?
#
loop_
_entity_poly.entity_id
_entity_poly.type
_entity_poly.pdbx_seq_one_letter_code
_entity_poly.pdbx_strand_id
1 'polypeptide(L)'
;IANRLIESMQRLVQQQSQLWQESIGQVHQEWASASARATETSLGTIQRALASTLAEHRDSLRDCLTQLTLLQNEGAQQIDGRFQQWQTTLSEQSRLALRQQQEVSRNAELLQKLLDSTQLVQAMQQPIQSTLERMTQFDRFQEAALSLTEAVMVLSSQLERAGHVNRQAVRRRAARDLQMDETPEQIDPQVGYENDAVVLKLDSQETRKAG
;
A
#
# COMPACT_ATOMS: atom_id res chain seq x y z
N ILE A 1 -84.14 -104.11 12.91
CA ILE A 1 -83.88 -103.07 11.87
C ILE A 1 -83.23 -101.83 12.48
N ALA A 2 -83.77 -101.28 13.59
CA ALA A 2 -83.19 -100.13 14.30
C ALA A 2 -81.70 -100.30 14.71
N ASN A 3 -81.30 -101.43 15.30
CA ASN A 3 -79.89 -101.64 15.72
C ASN A 3 -78.87 -101.60 14.57
N ARG A 4 -79.22 -102.10 13.37
CA ARG A 4 -78.32 -102.04 12.20
C ARG A 4 -78.13 -100.61 11.69
N LEU A 5 -79.17 -99.79 11.82
CA LEU A 5 -79.17 -98.39 11.41
C LEU A 5 -78.29 -97.55 12.36
N ILE A 6 -78.36 -97.83 13.66
CA ILE A 6 -77.51 -97.21 14.69
C ILE A 6 -76.04 -97.55 14.42
N GLU A 7 -75.70 -98.82 14.18
CA GLU A 7 -74.32 -99.22 13.86
C GLU A 7 -73.79 -98.58 12.56
N SER A 8 -74.61 -98.50 11.51
CA SER A 8 -74.18 -97.87 10.25
C SER A 8 -73.95 -96.37 10.43
N MET A 9 -74.79 -95.71 11.22
CA MET A 9 -74.65 -94.28 11.51
C MET A 9 -73.42 -94.02 12.38
N GLN A 10 -73.14 -94.89 13.34
CA GLN A 10 -71.94 -94.81 14.17
C GLN A 10 -70.66 -94.98 13.34
N ARG A 11 -70.63 -95.93 12.39
CA ARG A 11 -69.50 -96.08 11.45
C ARG A 11 -69.34 -94.88 10.53
N LEU A 12 -70.43 -94.33 10.01
CA LEU A 12 -70.39 -93.15 9.14
C LEU A 12 -69.84 -91.94 9.90
N VAL A 13 -70.30 -91.69 11.13
CA VAL A 13 -69.80 -90.60 11.97
C VAL A 13 -68.31 -90.79 12.26
N GLN A 14 -67.88 -92.02 12.54
CA GLN A 14 -66.48 -92.34 12.79
C GLN A 14 -65.59 -92.13 11.55
N GLN A 15 -66.09 -92.51 10.37
CA GLN A 15 -65.41 -92.23 9.09
C GLN A 15 -65.37 -90.73 8.78
N GLN A 16 -66.47 -90.00 9.00
CA GLN A 16 -66.50 -88.56 8.81
C GLN A 16 -65.52 -87.87 9.76
N SER A 17 -65.46 -88.24 11.04
CA SER A 17 -64.50 -87.64 11.97
C SER A 17 -63.06 -87.92 11.58
N GLN A 18 -62.77 -89.11 11.06
CA GLN A 18 -61.45 -89.47 10.57
C GLN A 18 -61.06 -88.64 9.33
N LEU A 19 -61.97 -88.52 8.36
CA LEU A 19 -61.75 -87.67 7.17
C LEU A 19 -61.57 -86.20 7.55
N TRP A 20 -62.33 -85.70 8.52
CA TRP A 20 -62.14 -84.36 9.07
C TRP A 20 -60.76 -84.20 9.71
N GLN A 21 -60.31 -85.18 10.48
CA GLN A 21 -59.00 -85.15 11.14
C GLN A 21 -57.86 -85.18 10.11
N GLU A 22 -57.99 -85.98 9.06
CA GLU A 22 -57.03 -86.05 7.95
C GLU A 22 -57.00 -84.74 7.15
N SER A 23 -58.16 -84.16 6.83
CA SER A 23 -58.25 -82.89 6.12
C SER A 23 -57.67 -81.73 6.95
N ILE A 24 -57.97 -81.66 8.24
CA ILE A 24 -57.38 -80.65 9.15
C ILE A 24 -55.86 -80.82 9.22
N GLY A 25 -55.37 -82.07 9.30
CA GLY A 25 -53.93 -82.36 9.29
C GLY A 25 -53.24 -81.90 8.00
N GLN A 26 -53.85 -82.17 6.84
CA GLN A 26 -53.35 -81.74 5.53
C GLN A 26 -53.33 -80.22 5.41
N VAL A 27 -54.44 -79.54 5.75
CA VAL A 27 -54.51 -78.07 5.73
C VAL A 27 -53.47 -77.46 6.66
N HIS A 28 -53.25 -78.03 7.84
CA HIS A 28 -52.23 -77.53 8.76
C HIS A 28 -50.80 -77.67 8.19
N GLN A 29 -50.48 -78.80 7.54
CA GLN A 29 -49.19 -79.00 6.89
C GLN A 29 -48.99 -78.07 5.69
N GLU A 30 -50.02 -77.90 4.86
CA GLU A 30 -49.98 -76.98 3.73
C GLU A 30 -49.78 -75.54 4.22
N TRP A 31 -50.53 -75.12 5.24
CA TRP A 31 -50.39 -73.80 5.85
C TRP A 31 -49.00 -73.58 6.45
N ALA A 32 -48.46 -74.55 7.20
CA ALA A 32 -47.11 -74.47 7.75
C ALA A 32 -46.06 -74.35 6.65
N SER A 33 -46.19 -75.14 5.56
CA SER A 33 -45.27 -75.07 4.42
C SER A 33 -45.39 -73.75 3.64
N ALA A 34 -46.60 -73.20 3.53
CA ALA A 34 -46.84 -71.93 2.85
C ALA A 34 -46.28 -70.77 3.67
N SER A 35 -46.45 -70.80 4.99
CA SER A 35 -45.88 -69.82 5.92
C SER A 35 -44.35 -69.85 5.92
N ALA A 36 -43.74 -71.05 5.95
CA ALA A 36 -42.29 -71.21 5.85
C ALA A 36 -41.73 -70.64 4.53
N ARG A 37 -42.39 -70.91 3.40
CA ARG A 37 -41.99 -70.35 2.09
C ARG A 37 -42.19 -68.84 2.00
N ALA A 38 -43.27 -68.31 2.56
CA ALA A 38 -43.50 -66.86 2.59
C ALA A 38 -42.46 -66.13 3.46
N THR A 39 -42.06 -66.72 4.58
CA THR A 39 -41.03 -66.14 5.45
C THR A 39 -39.65 -66.19 4.80
N GLU A 40 -39.28 -67.31 4.17
CA GLU A 40 -38.00 -67.43 3.46
C GLU A 40 -37.90 -66.47 2.26
N THR A 41 -38.96 -66.38 1.46
CA THR A 41 -38.99 -65.45 0.32
C THR A 41 -38.95 -64.00 0.76
N SER A 42 -39.70 -63.60 1.79
CA SER A 42 -39.66 -62.22 2.31
C SER A 42 -38.31 -61.86 2.91
N LEU A 43 -37.66 -62.80 3.61
CA LEU A 43 -36.31 -62.58 4.16
C LEU A 43 -35.29 -62.42 3.03
N GLY A 44 -35.35 -63.27 1.99
CA GLY A 44 -34.50 -63.17 0.82
C GLY A 44 -34.70 -61.90 -0.01
N THR A 45 -35.94 -61.40 -0.13
CA THR A 45 -36.20 -60.12 -0.83
C THR A 45 -35.68 -58.93 -0.02
N ILE A 46 -35.88 -58.91 1.29
CA ILE A 46 -35.37 -57.86 2.18
C ILE A 46 -33.84 -57.84 2.14
N GLN A 47 -33.18 -59.00 2.26
CA GLN A 47 -31.72 -59.07 2.18
C GLN A 47 -31.18 -58.55 0.85
N ARG A 48 -31.82 -58.91 -0.28
CA ARG A 48 -31.42 -58.43 -1.60
C ARG A 48 -31.66 -56.93 -1.77
N ALA A 49 -32.79 -56.42 -1.29
CA ALA A 49 -33.08 -54.99 -1.31
C ALA A 49 -32.06 -54.20 -0.49
N LEU A 50 -31.74 -54.66 0.73
CA LEU A 50 -30.72 -54.03 1.58
C LEU A 50 -29.33 -54.10 0.96
N ALA A 51 -28.95 -55.22 0.35
CA ALA A 51 -27.67 -55.33 -0.35
C ALA A 51 -27.60 -54.34 -1.54
N SER A 52 -28.69 -54.18 -2.29
CA SER A 52 -28.76 -53.21 -3.41
C SER A 52 -28.65 -51.77 -2.89
N THR A 53 -29.44 -51.40 -1.88
CA THR A 53 -29.42 -50.02 -1.36
C THR A 53 -28.08 -49.66 -0.72
N LEU A 54 -27.42 -50.61 -0.05
CA LEU A 54 -26.08 -50.39 0.49
C LEU A 54 -25.03 -50.26 -0.62
N ALA A 55 -25.13 -51.04 -1.69
CA ALA A 55 -24.24 -50.91 -2.84
C ALA A 55 -24.42 -49.56 -3.55
N GLU A 56 -25.66 -49.17 -3.82
CA GLU A 56 -26.01 -47.87 -4.41
C GLU A 56 -25.55 -46.71 -3.52
N HIS A 57 -25.76 -46.80 -2.21
CA HIS A 57 -25.32 -45.77 -1.28
C HIS A 57 -23.79 -45.66 -1.21
N ARG A 58 -23.07 -46.78 -1.20
CA ARG A 58 -21.60 -46.80 -1.25
C ARG A 58 -21.09 -46.12 -2.52
N ASP A 59 -21.70 -46.41 -3.67
CA ASP A 59 -21.28 -45.85 -4.94
C ASP A 59 -21.60 -44.35 -5.01
N SER A 60 -22.77 -43.93 -4.49
CA SER A 60 -23.12 -42.50 -4.33
C SER A 60 -22.16 -41.75 -3.40
N LEU A 61 -21.75 -42.34 -2.27
CA LEU A 61 -20.76 -41.75 -1.38
C LEU A 61 -19.40 -41.63 -2.06
N ARG A 62 -19.00 -42.63 -2.86
CA ARG A 62 -17.76 -42.59 -3.63
C ARG A 62 -17.77 -41.43 -4.63
N ASP A 63 -18.88 -41.25 -5.35
CA ASP A 63 -19.03 -40.15 -6.30
C ASP A 63 -19.06 -38.77 -5.61
N CYS A 64 -19.69 -38.68 -4.44
CA CYS A 64 -19.64 -37.46 -3.64
C CYS A 64 -18.21 -37.12 -3.18
N LEU A 65 -17.45 -38.12 -2.72
CA LEU A 65 -16.05 -37.94 -2.33
C LEU A 65 -15.19 -37.52 -3.52
N THR A 66 -15.37 -38.12 -4.70
CA THR A 66 -14.59 -37.72 -5.89
C THR A 66 -14.91 -36.28 -6.29
N GLN A 67 -16.18 -35.87 -6.27
CA GLN A 67 -16.58 -34.48 -6.53
C GLN A 67 -15.99 -33.51 -5.51
N LEU A 68 -16.00 -33.85 -4.22
CA LEU A 68 -15.38 -33.01 -3.18
C LEU A 68 -13.88 -32.85 -3.40
N THR A 69 -13.17 -33.92 -3.78
CA THR A 69 -11.74 -33.82 -4.06
C THR A 69 -11.43 -32.96 -5.29
N LEU A 70 -12.27 -33.02 -6.33
CA LEU A 70 -12.14 -32.15 -7.50
C LEU A 70 -12.35 -30.68 -7.12
N LEU A 71 -13.45 -30.37 -6.42
CA LEU A 71 -13.73 -29.00 -5.96
C LEU A 71 -12.63 -28.47 -5.04
N GLN A 72 -12.10 -29.31 -4.17
CA GLN A 72 -10.98 -28.93 -3.30
C GLN A 72 -9.73 -28.60 -4.11
N ASN A 73 -9.39 -29.41 -5.11
CA ASN A 73 -8.22 -29.18 -5.96
C ASN A 73 -8.38 -27.92 -6.82
N GLU A 74 -9.55 -27.71 -7.41
CA GLU A 74 -9.86 -26.48 -8.16
C GLU A 74 -9.79 -25.25 -7.26
N GLY A 75 -10.35 -25.33 -6.06
CA GLY A 75 -10.27 -24.27 -5.05
C GLY A 75 -8.82 -23.95 -4.66
N ALA A 76 -8.00 -24.97 -4.43
CA ALA A 76 -6.58 -24.80 -4.11
C ALA A 76 -5.82 -24.13 -5.26
N GLN A 77 -6.07 -24.52 -6.52
CA GLN A 77 -5.45 -23.90 -7.69
C GLN A 77 -5.87 -22.44 -7.88
N GLN A 78 -7.15 -22.11 -7.66
CA GLN A 78 -7.63 -20.74 -7.74
C GLN A 78 -7.00 -19.85 -6.65
N ILE A 79 -6.89 -20.37 -5.42
CA ILE A 79 -6.25 -19.64 -4.32
C ILE A 79 -4.78 -19.39 -4.64
N ASP A 80 -4.05 -20.39 -5.13
CA ASP A 80 -2.65 -20.24 -5.51
C ASP A 80 -2.46 -19.21 -6.62
N GLY A 81 -3.30 -19.26 -7.67
CA GLY A 81 -3.27 -18.28 -8.75
C GLY A 81 -3.56 -16.85 -8.27
N ARG A 82 -4.55 -16.66 -7.39
CA ARG A 82 -4.84 -15.34 -6.79
C ARG A 82 -3.72 -14.86 -5.88
N PHE A 83 -3.08 -15.77 -5.14
CA PHE A 83 -1.96 -15.43 -4.28
C PHE A 83 -0.75 -14.94 -5.09
N GLN A 84 -0.42 -15.61 -6.19
CA GLN A 84 0.64 -15.18 -7.11
C GLN A 84 0.33 -13.81 -7.74
N GLN A 85 -0.93 -13.56 -8.12
CA GLN A 85 -1.37 -12.26 -8.62
C GLN A 85 -1.19 -11.17 -7.56
N TRP A 86 -1.66 -11.41 -6.33
CA TRP A 86 -1.50 -10.47 -5.22
C TRP A 86 -0.05 -10.19 -4.91
N GLN A 87 0.81 -11.21 -4.90
CA GLN A 87 2.25 -11.02 -4.71
C GLN A 87 2.86 -10.13 -5.79
N THR A 88 2.46 -10.33 -7.05
CA THR A 88 2.93 -9.53 -8.18
C THR A 88 2.45 -8.09 -8.06
N THR A 89 1.15 -7.87 -7.82
CA THR A 89 0.57 -6.53 -7.65
C THR A 89 1.19 -5.81 -6.46
N LEU A 90 1.36 -6.48 -5.32
CA LEU A 90 1.96 -5.88 -4.13
C LEU A 90 3.44 -5.52 -4.36
N SER A 91 4.19 -6.38 -5.05
CA SER A 91 5.57 -6.08 -5.46
C SER A 91 5.62 -4.85 -6.38
N GLU A 92 4.75 -4.77 -7.38
CA GLU A 92 4.68 -3.62 -8.29
C GLU A 92 4.30 -2.32 -7.56
N GLN A 93 3.29 -2.36 -6.69
CA GLN A 93 2.89 -1.22 -5.87
C GLN A 93 4.00 -0.76 -4.94
N SER A 94 4.75 -1.68 -4.32
CA SER A 94 5.90 -1.32 -3.48
C SER A 94 7.00 -0.60 -4.27
N ARG A 95 7.27 -1.04 -5.51
CA ARG A 95 8.26 -0.39 -6.40
C ARG A 95 7.79 1.00 -6.83
N LEU A 96 6.50 1.16 -7.10
CA LEU A 96 5.92 2.46 -7.45
C LEU A 96 5.96 3.43 -6.26
N ALA A 97 5.60 2.96 -5.07
CA ALA A 97 5.68 3.77 -3.84
C ALA A 97 7.12 4.23 -3.55
N LEU A 98 8.11 3.35 -3.73
CA LEU A 98 9.52 3.71 -3.55
C LEU A 98 9.96 4.79 -4.55
N ARG A 99 9.56 4.68 -5.82
CA ARG A 99 9.85 5.72 -6.83
C ARG A 99 9.19 7.05 -6.46
N GLN A 100 7.94 7.02 -6.02
CA GLN A 100 7.25 8.22 -5.56
C GLN A 100 7.95 8.86 -4.37
N GLN A 101 8.41 8.07 -3.40
CA GLN A 101 9.19 8.56 -2.27
C GLN A 101 10.49 9.25 -2.72
N GLN A 102 11.19 8.68 -3.70
CA GLN A 102 12.41 9.28 -4.27
C GLN A 102 12.12 10.62 -4.94
N GLU A 103 11.06 10.72 -5.73
CA GLU A 103 10.65 11.98 -6.38
C GLU A 103 10.21 13.03 -5.36
N VAL A 104 9.47 12.64 -4.32
CA VAL A 104 9.10 13.55 -3.22
C VAL A 104 10.34 14.06 -2.49
N SER A 105 11.32 13.18 -2.21
CA SER A 105 12.60 13.58 -1.60
C SER A 105 13.34 14.58 -2.48
N ARG A 106 13.43 14.32 -3.79
CA ARG A 106 14.07 15.23 -4.75
C ARG A 106 13.36 16.58 -4.82
N ASN A 107 12.03 16.58 -4.82
CA ASN A 107 11.25 17.82 -4.80
C ASN A 107 11.44 18.60 -3.50
N ALA A 108 11.55 17.91 -2.36
CA ALA A 108 11.87 18.56 -1.08
C ALA A 108 13.25 19.24 -1.12
N GLU A 109 14.27 18.59 -1.69
CA GLU A 109 15.60 19.19 -1.87
C GLU A 109 15.56 20.42 -2.79
N LEU A 110 14.79 20.37 -3.88
CA LEU A 110 14.62 21.52 -4.78
C LEU A 110 13.92 22.68 -4.10
N LEU A 111 12.86 22.41 -3.32
CA LEU A 111 12.16 23.43 -2.54
C LEU A 111 13.08 24.06 -1.49
N GLN A 112 13.95 23.27 -0.84
CA GLN A 112 14.94 23.82 0.08
C GLN A 112 15.90 24.79 -0.63
N LYS A 113 16.42 24.42 -1.80
CA LYS A 113 17.29 25.32 -2.58
C LYS A 113 16.58 26.61 -3.02
N LEU A 114 15.29 26.53 -3.36
CA LEU A 114 14.48 27.70 -3.70
C LEU A 114 14.20 28.58 -2.47
N LEU A 115 14.00 27.98 -1.31
CA LEU A 115 13.89 28.71 -0.04
C LEU A 115 15.18 29.47 0.23
N ASP A 116 16.33 28.79 0.15
CA ASP A 116 17.65 29.40 0.39
C ASP A 116 17.95 30.54 -0.59
N SER A 117 17.61 30.37 -1.87
CA SER A 117 17.78 31.43 -2.87
C SER A 117 16.82 32.60 -2.65
N THR A 118 15.59 32.33 -2.20
CA THR A 118 14.62 33.39 -1.84
C THR A 118 15.10 34.17 -0.61
N GLN A 119 15.65 33.49 0.39
CA GLN A 119 16.27 34.13 1.56
C GLN A 119 17.47 34.98 1.15
N LEU A 120 18.31 34.51 0.22
CA LEU A 120 19.41 35.29 -0.33
C LEU A 120 18.91 36.55 -1.04
N VAL A 121 17.87 36.44 -1.88
CA VAL A 121 17.26 37.60 -2.56
C VAL A 121 16.69 38.58 -1.54
N GLN A 122 16.00 38.10 -0.50
CA GLN A 122 15.49 38.94 0.58
C GLN A 122 16.63 39.64 1.35
N ALA A 123 17.73 38.92 1.62
CA ALA A 123 18.92 39.47 2.23
C ALA A 123 19.62 40.50 1.35
N MET A 124 19.54 40.39 0.02
CA MET A 124 20.03 41.40 -0.94
C MET A 124 19.08 42.59 -1.08
N GLN A 125 17.78 42.41 -0.85
CA GLN A 125 16.79 43.50 -0.91
C GLN A 125 17.03 44.52 0.21
N GLN A 126 17.36 44.09 1.43
CA GLN A 126 17.65 44.96 2.57
C GLN A 126 18.75 46.01 2.29
N PRO A 127 19.95 45.64 1.80
CA PRO A 127 20.99 46.60 1.47
C PRO A 127 20.59 47.49 0.28
N ILE A 128 19.90 46.97 -0.75
CA ILE A 128 19.41 47.80 -1.87
C ILE A 128 18.45 48.86 -1.34
N GLN A 129 17.51 48.49 -0.47
CA GLN A 129 16.58 49.42 0.14
C GLN A 129 17.31 50.45 0.99
N SER A 130 18.28 50.04 1.80
CA SER A 130 19.12 50.98 2.58
C SER A 130 19.92 51.93 1.68
N THR A 131 20.34 51.47 0.49
CA THR A 131 21.09 52.28 -0.48
C THR A 131 20.18 53.29 -1.15
N LEU A 132 18.96 52.89 -1.54
CA LEU A 132 17.93 53.80 -2.04
C LEU A 132 17.55 54.84 -0.98
N GLU A 133 17.39 54.46 0.28
CA GLU A 133 17.16 55.39 1.39
C GLU A 133 18.32 56.38 1.55
N ARG A 134 19.58 55.94 1.42
CA ARG A 134 20.74 56.85 1.42
C ARG A 134 20.78 57.77 0.19
N MET A 135 20.41 57.29 -1.00
CA MET A 135 20.35 58.12 -2.20
C MET A 135 19.26 59.19 -2.08
N THR A 136 18.09 58.85 -1.52
CA THR A 136 17.04 59.86 -1.25
C THR A 136 17.47 60.88 -0.18
N GLN A 137 18.34 60.50 0.77
CA GLN A 137 18.99 61.46 1.68
C GLN A 137 20.00 62.35 0.94
N PHE A 138 20.71 61.83 -0.06
CA PHE A 138 21.61 62.62 -0.90
C PHE A 138 20.86 63.68 -1.70
N ASP A 139 19.68 63.38 -2.23
CA ASP A 139 18.82 64.40 -2.89
C ASP A 139 18.45 65.54 -1.93
N ARG A 140 18.17 65.23 -0.66
CA ARG A 140 17.94 66.26 0.36
C ARG A 140 19.18 67.07 0.67
N PHE A 141 20.37 66.46 0.64
CA PHE A 141 21.62 67.21 0.74
C PHE A 141 21.83 68.13 -0.46
N GLN A 142 21.47 67.69 -1.66
CA GLN A 142 21.54 68.53 -2.87
C GLN A 142 20.55 69.69 -2.77
N GLU A 143 19.34 69.46 -2.29
CA GLU A 143 18.34 70.51 -2.06
C GLU A 143 18.79 71.48 -0.97
N ALA A 144 19.37 71.00 0.13
CA ALA A 144 19.97 71.83 1.17
C ALA A 144 21.17 72.64 0.65
N ALA A 145 22.01 72.04 -0.20
CA ALA A 145 23.14 72.73 -0.83
C ALA A 145 22.67 73.80 -1.82
N LEU A 146 21.60 73.54 -2.59
CA LEU A 146 20.96 74.53 -3.45
C LEU A 146 20.38 75.67 -2.62
N SER A 147 19.61 75.37 -1.57
CA SER A 147 19.11 76.35 -0.61
C SER A 147 20.23 77.19 0.01
N LEU A 148 21.35 76.56 0.37
CA LEU A 148 22.50 77.26 0.94
C LEU A 148 23.21 78.11 -0.11
N THR A 149 23.31 77.65 -1.35
CA THR A 149 23.86 78.42 -2.47
C THR A 149 22.98 79.62 -2.81
N GLU A 150 21.65 79.45 -2.78
CA GLU A 150 20.69 80.54 -2.92
C GLU A 150 20.81 81.53 -1.76
N ALA A 151 20.92 81.04 -0.52
CA ALA A 151 21.13 81.90 0.64
C ALA A 151 22.47 82.66 0.55
N VAL A 152 23.53 82.02 0.07
CA VAL A 152 24.84 82.66 -0.18
C VAL A 152 24.73 83.67 -1.33
N MET A 153 23.99 83.39 -2.41
CA MET A 153 23.73 84.38 -3.46
C MET A 153 22.92 85.56 -2.93
N VAL A 154 21.89 85.32 -2.12
CA VAL A 154 21.10 86.38 -1.50
C VAL A 154 21.98 87.19 -0.56
N LEU A 155 22.79 86.57 0.29
CA LEU A 155 23.75 87.24 1.16
C LEU A 155 24.81 88.00 0.37
N SER A 156 25.35 87.43 -0.71
CA SER A 156 26.31 88.09 -1.60
C SER A 156 25.67 89.29 -2.28
N SER A 157 24.43 89.18 -2.76
CA SER A 157 23.68 90.30 -3.34
C SER A 157 23.30 91.35 -2.28
N GLN A 158 23.04 90.93 -1.04
CA GLN A 158 22.80 91.82 0.09
C GLN A 158 24.10 92.50 0.54
N LEU A 159 25.25 91.83 0.48
CA LEU A 159 26.58 92.42 0.72
C LEU A 159 26.99 93.38 -0.40
N GLU A 160 26.66 93.07 -1.65
CA GLU A 160 26.83 93.98 -2.79
C GLU A 160 25.90 95.21 -2.66
N ARG A 161 24.64 95.00 -2.27
CA ARG A 161 23.71 96.11 -1.95
C ARG A 161 24.10 96.90 -0.71
N ALA A 162 24.74 96.27 0.27
CA ALA A 162 25.24 96.90 1.49
C ALA A 162 26.64 97.55 1.30
N GLY A 163 27.24 97.49 0.11
CA GLY A 163 28.45 98.25 -0.23
C GLY A 163 29.74 97.74 0.42
N HIS A 164 29.84 96.47 0.78
CA HIS A 164 31.05 95.87 1.37
C HIS A 164 31.67 94.77 0.49
N VAL A 165 32.17 95.16 -0.69
CA VAL A 165 33.16 94.36 -1.43
C VAL A 165 34.38 95.23 -1.69
N ASN A 166 35.23 95.36 -0.67
CA ASN A 166 36.57 95.92 -0.84
C ASN A 166 37.53 94.77 -1.18
N ARG A 167 38.19 94.91 -2.32
CA ARG A 167 39.16 93.97 -2.89
C ARG A 167 40.25 93.63 -1.88
N GLN A 168 40.29 92.40 -1.38
CA GLN A 168 41.48 91.86 -0.72
C GLN A 168 42.08 90.74 -1.57
N ALA A 169 43.18 91.08 -2.25
CA ALA A 169 44.04 90.15 -2.95
C ALA A 169 44.72 89.22 -1.94
N VAL A 170 44.32 87.95 -1.93
CA VAL A 170 44.92 86.91 -1.09
C VAL A 170 46.21 86.40 -1.75
N ARG A 171 47.33 86.67 -1.06
CA ARG A 171 48.69 86.21 -1.35
C ARG A 171 48.77 84.68 -1.44
N ARG A 172 49.40 84.19 -2.50
CA ARG A 172 49.86 82.80 -2.66
C ARG A 172 50.85 82.43 -1.55
N ARG A 173 50.57 81.35 -0.82
CA ARG A 173 51.56 80.64 0.03
C ARG A 173 51.98 79.37 -0.69
N ALA A 174 53.29 79.26 -0.93
CA ALA A 174 53.94 78.02 -1.31
C ALA A 174 53.93 77.04 -0.13
N ALA A 175 53.59 75.79 -0.39
CA ALA A 175 53.86 74.66 0.48
C ALA A 175 54.69 73.64 -0.31
N ARG A 176 55.71 73.15 0.38
CA ARG A 176 56.88 72.40 -0.05
C ARG A 176 56.70 70.95 0.42
N ASP A 177 57.13 70.02 -0.44
CA ASP A 177 57.63 68.65 -0.23
C ASP A 177 57.05 67.74 0.87
N LEU A 178 56.66 66.53 0.45
CA LEU A 178 56.88 65.20 1.08
C LEU A 178 56.35 64.14 0.07
N GLN A 179 57.18 63.53 -0.78
CA GLN A 179 57.84 62.20 -0.61
C GLN A 179 56.88 61.11 -0.08
N MET A 180 56.45 60.14 -0.91
CA MET A 180 57.08 58.84 -1.27
C MET A 180 57.01 57.79 -0.13
N ASP A 181 56.19 56.75 -0.36
CA ASP A 181 56.33 55.31 0.02
C ASP A 181 55.02 54.62 -0.42
N GLU A 182 54.90 53.78 -1.44
CA GLU A 182 55.50 52.45 -1.73
C GLU A 182 55.37 51.38 -0.60
N THR A 183 54.27 50.62 -0.62
CA THR A 183 54.23 49.14 -0.86
C THR A 183 53.88 48.32 0.41
N PRO A 184 53.69 46.97 0.38
CA PRO A 184 52.37 46.35 0.53
C PRO A 184 52.31 45.33 1.69
N GLU A 185 51.27 45.35 2.52
CA GLU A 185 51.18 44.36 3.61
C GLU A 185 50.34 43.14 3.21
N GLN A 186 51.11 42.14 2.75
CA GLN A 186 50.77 40.76 2.53
C GLN A 186 50.77 40.04 3.89
N ILE A 187 49.61 39.58 4.37
CA ILE A 187 49.53 38.60 5.46
C ILE A 187 48.57 37.49 5.05
N ASP A 188 49.16 36.42 4.57
CA ASP A 188 48.65 35.06 4.72
C ASP A 188 49.41 34.46 5.92
N PRO A 189 48.77 33.66 6.78
CA PRO A 189 49.30 32.32 6.91
C PRO A 189 48.23 31.24 6.99
N GLN A 190 48.38 30.29 6.07
CA GLN A 190 48.29 28.84 6.28
C GLN A 190 47.77 28.37 7.66
N VAL A 191 46.63 27.68 7.63
CA VAL A 191 46.46 26.45 8.40
C VAL A 191 45.97 25.37 7.43
N GLY A 192 46.88 24.46 7.09
CA GLY A 192 46.53 23.15 6.57
C GLY A 192 46.46 22.16 7.71
N TYR A 193 45.46 21.28 7.68
CA TYR A 193 45.43 19.87 8.13
C TYR A 193 44.12 19.33 7.54
N GLU A 194 44.17 18.54 6.48
CA GLU A 194 44.31 17.07 6.48
C GLU A 194 42.95 16.40 6.22
N ASN A 195 42.99 15.51 5.23
CA ASN A 195 42.24 14.25 5.14
C ASN A 195 40.69 14.32 5.24
N ASP A 196 39.99 14.00 4.15
CA ASP A 196 39.76 12.58 3.91
C ASP A 196 39.25 12.28 2.51
N ALA A 197 39.83 11.22 1.95
CA ALA A 197 39.38 10.57 0.74
C ALA A 197 38.16 9.71 1.05
N VAL A 198 37.06 9.88 0.32
CA VAL A 198 36.13 8.77 0.08
C VAL A 198 35.75 8.78 -1.40
N VAL A 199 36.62 8.13 -2.17
CA VAL A 199 36.25 7.46 -3.41
C VAL A 199 35.40 6.25 -3.01
N LEU A 200 34.09 6.33 -3.20
CA LEU A 200 33.26 5.13 -3.33
C LEU A 200 32.88 4.97 -4.80
N LYS A 201 33.80 4.33 -5.53
CA LYS A 201 33.44 3.43 -6.61
C LYS A 201 32.66 2.28 -5.98
N LEU A 202 31.41 2.09 -6.41
CA LEU A 202 30.73 0.81 -6.34
C LEU A 202 30.06 0.58 -7.68
N ASP A 203 30.90 0.09 -8.59
CA ASP A 203 30.52 -0.70 -9.75
C ASP A 203 30.67 -2.17 -9.34
N SER A 204 29.61 -2.97 -9.46
CA SER A 204 29.56 -4.44 -9.70
C SER A 204 28.16 -4.95 -9.37
N GLN A 205 27.34 -5.22 -10.38
CA GLN A 205 27.16 -6.55 -11.00
C GLN A 205 26.77 -7.63 -9.99
N GLU A 206 25.51 -8.08 -10.07
CA GLU A 206 25.18 -9.41 -10.63
C GLU A 206 25.83 -10.57 -9.87
N THR A 207 25.03 -11.41 -9.21
CA THR A 207 24.83 -12.80 -9.62
C THR A 207 24.01 -13.61 -8.60
N ARG A 208 23.02 -14.35 -9.16
CA ARG A 208 22.74 -15.78 -8.93
C ARG A 208 22.39 -16.26 -7.51
N LYS A 209 21.15 -16.74 -7.33
CA LYS A 209 20.76 -18.18 -7.36
C LYS A 209 21.45 -19.05 -6.29
N ALA A 210 20.63 -19.54 -5.36
CA ALA A 210 20.59 -20.88 -4.74
C ALA A 210 19.87 -20.72 -3.40
N GLY A 211 18.90 -21.53 -2.98
CA GLY A 211 18.28 -22.74 -3.51
C GLY A 211 17.07 -23.06 -2.63
#